data_AF-A0A930ANN4-F1
#
_entry.id   AF-A0A930ANN4-F1
#
_cell.length_a   1.000
_cell.length_b   1.000
_cell.length_c   1.000
_cell.angle_alpha   90.00
_cell.angle_beta   90.00
_cell.angle_gamma   90.00
#
_symmetry.space_group_name_H-M   'P 1'
#
loop_
_entity.id
_entity.type
_entity.pdbx_description
1 polymer ?
#
loop_
_entity_poly.entity_id
_entity_poly.type
_entity_poly.pdbx_seq_one_letter_code
_entity_poly.pdbx_strand_id
1 'polypeptide(L)'
;TDLDYRRKLMQEGKIRYIGGKMNMLEAGVFDGCDCIIHLHAMGSEYAYGYGSSLAGFKYKKIIFKGKASHAGVLPHLGINALNEFTLFNTALGMLRETFEEKDMVRVHGILTKGGDTINSVPSEVIYECYIRTLNQDKLLEIDHQITSMAQHCAAALGGSVEFADMIGYLPFTPNPVLSEVAHQNILDYTTEDKIIANERSIAGGDVGDVSCFYPMIQFGYNGFSGAIHGVDFKIVDPYKAFIEPAKIVCGCIVDLLEKPELIEQIKASHHSMDKEVYKAYLQGK
;
A
#
# COMPACT_ATOMS: atom_id res chain seq x y z
N THR A 1 -15.65 4.78 -0.60
CA THR A 1 -14.59 4.58 -1.62
C THR A 1 -15.26 4.19 -2.93
N ASP A 2 -14.57 4.23 -4.05
CA ASP A 2 -15.08 3.82 -5.37
C ASP A 2 -14.84 2.32 -5.66
N LEU A 3 -14.57 1.52 -4.62
CA LEU A 3 -14.21 0.09 -4.76
C LEU A 3 -15.31 -0.74 -5.41
N ASP A 4 -16.59 -0.49 -5.09
CA ASP A 4 -17.70 -1.24 -5.69
C ASP A 4 -17.84 -0.96 -7.18
N TYR A 5 -17.57 0.27 -7.60
CA TYR A 5 -17.51 0.62 -9.02
C TYR A 5 -16.36 -0.12 -9.72
N ARG A 6 -15.16 -0.15 -9.13
CA ARG A 6 -14.01 -0.89 -9.69
C ARG A 6 -14.27 -2.39 -9.74
N ARG A 7 -14.89 -2.97 -8.71
CA ARG A 7 -15.31 -4.39 -8.70
C ARG A 7 -16.30 -4.69 -9.82
N LYS A 8 -17.27 -3.80 -10.05
CA LYS A 8 -18.19 -3.91 -11.19
C LYS A 8 -17.44 -3.90 -12.53
N LEU A 9 -16.48 -2.99 -12.71
CA LEU A 9 -15.65 -2.96 -13.92
C LEU A 9 -14.84 -4.25 -14.11
N MET A 10 -14.34 -4.85 -13.02
CA MET A 10 -13.66 -6.16 -13.07
C MET A 10 -14.61 -7.29 -13.48
N GLN A 11 -15.83 -7.32 -12.92
CA GLN A 11 -16.86 -8.30 -13.28
C GLN A 11 -17.29 -8.17 -14.74
N GLU A 12 -17.33 -6.95 -15.26
CA GLU A 12 -17.59 -6.65 -16.68
C GLU A 12 -16.38 -6.93 -17.58
N GLY A 13 -15.23 -7.33 -17.02
CA GLY A 13 -14.00 -7.59 -17.77
C GLY A 13 -13.32 -6.35 -18.36
N LYS A 14 -13.68 -5.15 -17.90
CA LYS A 14 -13.12 -3.88 -18.41
C LYS A 14 -11.76 -3.52 -17.82
N ILE A 15 -11.52 -3.97 -16.59
CA ILE A 15 -10.22 -3.86 -15.92
C ILE A 15 -9.90 -5.20 -15.27
N ARG A 16 -8.61 -5.53 -15.17
CA ARG A 16 -8.13 -6.75 -14.54
C ARG A 16 -7.79 -6.57 -13.06
N TYR A 17 -7.37 -5.37 -12.68
CA TYR A 17 -6.91 -5.05 -11.33
C TYR A 17 -7.63 -3.82 -10.76
N ILE A 18 -7.63 -3.66 -9.43
CA ILE A 18 -8.21 -2.47 -8.79
C ILE A 18 -7.29 -1.24 -8.90
N GLY A 19 -5.97 -1.46 -8.99
CA GLY A 19 -4.98 -0.39 -9.19
C GLY A 19 -4.94 0.08 -10.65
N GLY A 20 -4.90 1.40 -10.86
CA GLY A 20 -4.90 1.98 -12.21
C GLY A 20 -3.62 1.64 -12.95
N LYS A 21 -2.45 1.92 -12.34
CA LYS A 21 -1.15 1.65 -12.96
C LYS A 21 -0.88 0.17 -13.18
N MET A 22 -1.46 -0.72 -12.36
CA MET A 22 -1.40 -2.17 -12.60
C MET A 22 -2.07 -2.58 -13.92
N ASN A 23 -3.21 -1.97 -14.25
CA ASN A 23 -3.84 -2.18 -15.55
C ASN A 23 -3.02 -1.56 -16.70
N MET A 24 -2.36 -0.42 -16.46
CA MET A 24 -1.46 0.20 -17.44
C MET A 24 -0.22 -0.66 -17.72
N LEU A 25 0.35 -1.30 -16.68
CA LEU A 25 1.45 -2.27 -16.82
C LEU A 25 1.03 -3.47 -17.68
N GLU A 26 -0.13 -4.05 -17.39
CA GLU A 26 -0.69 -5.17 -18.17
C GLU A 26 -0.92 -4.78 -19.64
N ALA A 27 -1.30 -3.52 -19.89
CA ALA A 27 -1.52 -2.99 -21.23
C ALA A 27 -0.22 -2.55 -21.94
N GLY A 28 0.96 -2.71 -21.34
CA GLY A 28 2.24 -2.34 -21.95
C GLY A 28 2.46 -0.82 -22.09
N VAL A 29 1.76 0.01 -21.31
CA VAL A 29 1.81 1.48 -21.45
C VAL A 29 3.22 2.05 -21.21
N PHE A 30 4.03 1.36 -20.41
CA PHE A 30 5.39 1.78 -20.06
C PHE A 30 6.46 1.08 -20.91
N ASP A 31 6.08 0.27 -21.90
CA ASP A 31 7.03 -0.42 -22.76
C ASP A 31 7.87 0.58 -23.56
N GLY A 32 9.19 0.37 -23.53
CA GLY A 32 10.17 1.26 -24.17
C GLY A 32 10.61 2.45 -23.32
N CYS A 33 10.07 2.66 -22.12
CA CYS A 33 10.61 3.65 -21.18
C CYS A 33 11.91 3.17 -20.54
N ASP A 34 12.96 4.01 -20.59
CA ASP A 34 14.22 3.73 -19.89
C ASP A 34 14.14 4.00 -18.39
N CYS A 35 13.32 4.98 -17.99
CA CYS A 35 13.00 5.32 -16.61
C CYS A 35 11.69 6.13 -16.54
N ILE A 36 11.14 6.29 -15.33
CA ILE A 36 9.87 6.99 -15.10
C ILE A 36 10.02 8.08 -14.03
N ILE A 37 9.55 9.29 -14.33
CA ILE A 37 9.47 10.39 -13.37
C ILE A 37 8.01 10.58 -12.96
N HIS A 38 7.73 10.46 -11.67
CA HIS A 38 6.41 10.70 -11.08
C HIS A 38 6.48 11.79 -10.03
N LEU A 39 5.34 12.48 -9.87
CA LEU A 39 5.20 13.65 -9.02
C LEU A 39 4.07 13.40 -8.04
N HIS A 40 4.27 13.78 -6.79
CA HIS A 40 3.22 13.75 -5.79
C HIS A 40 3.06 15.11 -5.14
N ALA A 41 1.84 15.65 -5.14
CA ALA A 41 1.54 16.87 -4.40
C ALA A 41 1.69 16.59 -2.91
N MET A 42 2.47 17.42 -2.21
CA MET A 42 2.65 17.33 -0.76
C MET A 42 1.93 18.47 -0.05
N GLY A 43 1.70 18.31 1.25
CA GLY A 43 1.20 19.38 2.11
C GLY A 43 2.23 20.50 2.31
N SER A 44 1.95 21.41 3.23
CA SER A 44 2.76 22.63 3.42
C SER A 44 3.99 22.46 4.31
N GLU A 45 4.30 21.26 4.79
CA GLU A 45 5.34 21.05 5.82
C GLU A 45 6.77 21.22 5.27
N TYR A 46 6.98 21.02 3.97
CA TYR A 46 8.26 21.15 3.29
C TYR A 46 8.10 21.63 1.85
N ALA A 47 9.17 22.12 1.22
CA ALA A 47 9.09 22.66 -0.14
C ALA A 47 9.10 21.55 -1.20
N TYR A 48 10.00 20.57 -1.04
CA TYR A 48 10.16 19.45 -1.96
C TYR A 48 10.64 18.22 -1.21
N GLY A 49 10.42 17.03 -1.78
CA GLY A 49 11.00 15.80 -1.23
C GLY A 49 11.44 14.84 -2.32
N TYR A 50 12.52 14.10 -2.09
CA TYR A 50 13.05 13.13 -3.04
C TYR A 50 13.58 11.89 -2.31
N GLY A 51 13.75 10.78 -3.04
CA GLY A 51 14.24 9.53 -2.46
C GLY A 51 13.27 8.86 -1.48
N SER A 52 12.03 9.38 -1.34
CA SER A 52 11.06 8.81 -0.42
C SER A 52 10.53 7.45 -0.89
N SER A 53 10.43 6.50 0.03
CA SER A 53 9.82 5.18 -0.19
C SER A 53 8.36 5.17 0.26
N LEU A 54 7.55 4.29 -0.34
CA LEU A 54 6.15 4.07 0.05
C LEU A 54 5.95 2.61 0.47
N ALA A 55 5.09 2.39 1.47
CA ALA A 55 4.73 1.06 1.92
C ALA A 55 3.82 0.35 0.91
N GLY A 56 4.10 -0.94 0.73
CA GLY A 56 3.14 -1.86 0.17
C GLY A 56 2.08 -2.19 1.21
N PHE A 57 0.95 -2.73 0.76
CA PHE A 57 -0.08 -3.20 1.67
C PHE A 57 -0.84 -4.40 1.13
N LYS A 58 -1.46 -5.13 2.06
CA LYS A 58 -2.44 -6.17 1.78
C LYS A 58 -3.70 -5.94 2.59
N TYR A 59 -4.86 -6.10 1.97
CA TYR A 59 -6.15 -6.11 2.65
C TYR A 59 -6.50 -7.55 3.01
N LYS A 60 -6.89 -7.77 4.28
CA LYS A 60 -7.44 -9.04 4.73
C LYS A 60 -8.85 -8.87 5.23
N LYS A 61 -9.72 -9.79 4.84
CA LYS A 61 -11.07 -9.95 5.38
C LYS A 61 -11.18 -11.33 5.98
N ILE A 62 -11.25 -11.37 7.31
CA ILE A 62 -11.30 -12.60 8.09
C ILE A 62 -12.74 -12.76 8.59
N ILE A 63 -13.38 -13.86 8.22
CA ILE A 63 -14.76 -14.17 8.56
C ILE A 63 -14.75 -15.36 9.51
N PHE A 64 -14.95 -15.10 10.79
CA PHE A 64 -15.10 -16.13 11.82
C PHE A 64 -16.49 -16.76 11.72
N LYS A 65 -16.54 -18.09 11.68
CA LYS A 65 -17.73 -18.90 11.48
C LYS A 65 -17.93 -19.83 12.68
N GLY A 66 -18.96 -19.50 13.45
CA GLY A 66 -19.45 -20.28 14.58
C GLY A 66 -20.82 -20.89 14.29
N LYS A 67 -21.64 -20.99 15.34
CA LYS A 67 -22.98 -21.60 15.28
C LYS A 67 -23.91 -20.88 16.25
N ALA A 68 -25.03 -20.38 15.72
CA ALA A 68 -26.01 -19.68 16.52
C ALA A 68 -26.74 -20.64 17.47
N SER A 69 -27.02 -20.14 18.67
CA SER A 69 -27.95 -20.75 19.63
C SER A 69 -28.51 -19.67 20.54
N HIS A 70 -29.53 -19.99 21.34
CA HIS A 70 -30.08 -19.04 22.30
C HIS A 70 -29.07 -18.76 23.42
N ALA A 71 -28.56 -17.52 23.50
CA ALA A 71 -27.45 -17.16 24.39
C ALA A 71 -27.75 -17.43 25.86
N GLY A 72 -28.97 -17.11 26.32
CA GLY A 72 -29.36 -17.31 27.72
C GLY A 72 -29.89 -18.70 28.11
N VAL A 73 -30.25 -19.56 27.14
CA VAL A 73 -30.98 -20.83 27.42
C VAL A 73 -30.16 -22.04 26.99
N LEU A 74 -29.55 -21.99 25.80
CA LEU A 74 -28.82 -23.11 25.21
C LEU A 74 -27.43 -22.69 24.67
N PRO A 75 -26.60 -21.93 25.43
CA PRO A 75 -25.31 -21.47 24.92
C PRO A 75 -24.38 -22.63 24.54
N HIS A 76 -24.47 -23.76 25.25
CA HIS A 76 -23.67 -24.98 25.01
C HIS A 76 -23.93 -25.65 23.64
N LEU A 77 -25.01 -25.29 22.93
CA LEU A 77 -25.29 -25.81 21.58
C LEU A 77 -24.68 -24.95 20.47
N GLY A 78 -24.16 -23.77 20.81
CA GLY A 78 -23.57 -22.80 19.89
C GLY A 78 -22.05 -22.81 19.91
N ILE A 79 -21.47 -22.11 18.93
CA ILE A 79 -20.04 -21.81 18.81
C ILE A 79 -19.95 -20.31 18.59
N ASN A 80 -19.21 -19.61 19.46
CA ASN A 80 -19.25 -18.15 19.52
C ASN A 80 -18.13 -17.52 18.69
N ALA A 81 -18.47 -17.07 17.47
CA ALA A 81 -17.55 -16.41 16.56
C ALA A 81 -16.94 -15.11 17.12
N LEU A 82 -17.64 -14.42 18.03
CA LEU A 82 -17.10 -13.23 18.69
C LEU A 82 -16.01 -13.60 19.70
N ASN A 83 -16.12 -14.76 20.37
CA ASN A 83 -15.05 -15.25 21.23
C ASN A 83 -13.83 -15.70 20.42
N GLU A 84 -14.04 -16.32 19.25
CA GLU A 84 -12.96 -16.67 18.30
C GLU A 84 -12.20 -15.42 17.86
N PHE A 85 -12.92 -14.37 17.45
CA PHE A 85 -12.32 -13.09 17.13
C PHE A 85 -11.62 -12.45 18.34
N THR A 86 -12.20 -12.54 19.53
CA THR A 86 -11.60 -11.95 20.74
C THR A 86 -10.25 -12.61 21.04
N LEU A 87 -10.18 -13.95 20.97
CA LEU A 87 -8.93 -14.69 21.13
C LEU A 87 -7.91 -14.31 20.04
N PHE A 88 -8.34 -14.23 18.78
CA PHE A 88 -7.50 -13.77 17.67
C PHE A 88 -7.01 -12.32 17.88
N ASN A 89 -7.86 -11.41 18.32
CA ASN A 89 -7.50 -9.99 18.49
C ASN A 89 -6.48 -9.81 19.62
N THR A 90 -6.59 -10.60 20.69
CA THR A 90 -5.55 -10.67 21.74
C THR A 90 -4.23 -11.19 21.16
N ALA A 91 -4.26 -12.30 20.41
CA ALA A 91 -3.06 -12.87 19.79
C ALA A 91 -2.43 -11.91 18.76
N LEU A 92 -3.23 -11.21 17.97
CA LEU A 92 -2.77 -10.19 17.03
C LEU A 92 -2.12 -9.01 17.76
N GLY A 93 -2.65 -8.62 18.93
CA GLY A 93 -2.03 -7.62 19.80
C GLY A 93 -0.63 -8.04 20.26
N MET A 94 -0.46 -9.32 20.64
CA MET A 94 0.83 -9.89 21.03
C MET A 94 1.80 -10.02 19.85
N LEU A 95 1.32 -10.38 18.66
CA LEU A 95 2.14 -10.49 17.46
C LEU A 95 2.88 -9.17 17.14
N ARG A 96 2.24 -8.03 17.39
CA ARG A 96 2.81 -6.71 17.08
C ARG A 96 4.11 -6.41 17.83
N GLU A 97 4.36 -7.05 18.97
CA GLU A 97 5.63 -6.91 19.71
C GLU A 97 6.82 -7.50 18.94
N THR A 98 6.56 -8.43 18.01
CA THR A 98 7.60 -9.09 17.20
C THR A 98 8.05 -8.27 15.98
N PHE A 99 7.41 -7.14 15.70
CA PHE A 99 7.67 -6.35 14.50
C PHE A 99 8.95 -5.52 14.66
N GLU A 100 9.95 -5.80 13.82
CA GLU A 100 11.17 -5.00 13.79
C GLU A 100 10.91 -3.65 13.13
N GLU A 101 11.38 -2.56 13.75
CA GLU A 101 11.13 -1.20 13.22
C GLU A 101 11.82 -0.99 11.85
N LYS A 102 12.88 -1.72 11.55
CA LYS A 102 13.51 -1.69 10.21
C LYS A 102 12.54 -2.12 9.09
N ASP A 103 11.51 -2.90 9.37
CA ASP A 103 10.52 -3.35 8.38
C ASP A 103 9.28 -2.45 8.38
N MET A 104 9.11 -1.59 9.38
CA MET A 104 8.00 -0.65 9.52
C MET A 104 6.62 -1.29 9.33
N VAL A 105 6.44 -2.48 9.91
CA VAL A 105 5.17 -3.21 9.82
C VAL A 105 4.09 -2.48 10.62
N ARG A 106 2.93 -2.28 10.02
CA ARG A 106 1.72 -1.78 10.69
C ARG A 106 0.54 -2.66 10.32
N VAL A 107 -0.17 -3.15 11.33
CA VAL A 107 -1.42 -3.92 11.15
C VAL A 107 -2.55 -3.20 11.87
N HIS A 108 -3.56 -2.76 11.13
CA HIS A 108 -4.68 -2.02 11.68
C HIS A 108 -6.00 -2.42 11.00
N GLY A 109 -7.07 -2.51 11.78
CA GLY A 109 -8.35 -3.02 11.29
C GLY A 109 -9.49 -2.81 12.26
N ILE A 110 -10.70 -3.17 11.81
CA ILE A 110 -11.96 -2.99 12.53
C ILE A 110 -12.87 -4.21 12.37
N LEU A 111 -13.80 -4.37 13.31
CA LEU A 111 -14.95 -5.25 13.11
C LEU A 111 -15.96 -4.55 12.19
N THR A 112 -16.25 -5.15 11.05
CA THR A 112 -17.33 -4.70 10.15
C THR A 112 -18.64 -5.45 10.40
N LYS A 113 -18.59 -6.58 11.12
CA LYS A 113 -19.75 -7.29 11.69
C LYS A 113 -19.35 -7.98 13.00
N GLY A 114 -20.09 -7.74 14.09
CA GLY A 114 -19.80 -8.29 15.43
C GLY A 114 -20.83 -9.29 15.97
N GLY A 115 -21.77 -9.73 15.14
CA GLY A 115 -22.94 -10.54 15.53
C GLY A 115 -24.26 -9.82 15.21
N ASP A 116 -25.38 -10.55 15.32
CA ASP A 116 -26.68 -10.06 14.83
C ASP A 116 -27.61 -9.56 15.96
N THR A 117 -27.65 -10.24 17.11
CA THR A 117 -28.51 -9.87 18.25
C THR A 117 -27.88 -10.27 19.59
N ILE A 118 -28.21 -9.56 20.67
CA ILE A 118 -27.71 -9.85 22.02
C ILE A 118 -28.25 -11.17 22.62
N ASN A 119 -29.36 -11.68 22.12
CA ASN A 119 -30.02 -12.90 22.62
C ASN A 119 -29.55 -14.18 21.92
N SER A 120 -28.66 -14.06 20.93
CA SER A 120 -28.13 -15.18 20.17
C SER A 120 -26.62 -15.26 20.32
N VAL A 121 -26.06 -16.48 20.39
CA VAL A 121 -24.62 -16.70 20.26
C VAL A 121 -24.21 -16.23 18.85
N PRO A 122 -23.24 -15.30 18.71
CA PRO A 122 -22.78 -14.84 17.41
C PRO A 122 -22.25 -16.00 16.55
N SER A 123 -22.88 -16.23 15.41
CA SER A 123 -22.46 -17.28 14.46
C SER A 123 -21.51 -16.76 13.39
N GLU A 124 -21.42 -15.45 13.21
CA GLU A 124 -20.55 -14.83 12.22
C GLU A 124 -20.01 -13.50 12.74
N VAL A 125 -18.69 -13.32 12.62
CA VAL A 125 -17.98 -12.07 12.90
C VAL A 125 -17.01 -11.79 11.76
N ILE A 126 -16.99 -10.54 11.29
CA ILE A 126 -16.15 -10.10 10.17
C ILE A 126 -15.18 -9.05 10.68
N TYR A 127 -13.89 -9.34 10.54
CA TYR A 127 -12.79 -8.42 10.82
C TYR A 127 -12.07 -8.07 9.51
N GLU A 128 -11.86 -6.79 9.27
CA GLU A 128 -11.16 -6.28 8.10
C GLU A 128 -9.94 -5.48 8.53
N CYS A 129 -8.77 -5.80 7.98
CA CYS A 129 -7.53 -5.12 8.31
C CYS A 129 -6.63 -4.88 7.09
N TYR A 130 -5.71 -3.94 7.26
CA TYR A 130 -4.56 -3.77 6.39
C TYR A 130 -3.30 -4.22 7.11
N ILE A 131 -2.42 -4.89 6.36
CA ILE A 131 -1.01 -5.09 6.71
C ILE A 131 -0.23 -4.14 5.80
N ARG A 132 0.62 -3.29 6.37
CA ARG A 132 1.49 -2.35 5.64
C ARG A 132 2.93 -2.53 6.05
N THR A 133 3.85 -2.42 5.11
CA THR A 133 5.30 -2.48 5.35
C THR A 133 6.07 -1.99 4.13
N LEU A 134 7.30 -1.53 4.36
CA LEU A 134 8.27 -1.23 3.29
C LEU A 134 8.96 -2.49 2.76
N ASN A 135 8.78 -3.64 3.41
CA ASN A 135 9.44 -4.90 3.08
C ASN A 135 8.40 -5.91 2.54
N GLN A 136 8.49 -6.22 1.26
CA GLN A 136 7.55 -7.14 0.59
C GLN A 136 7.60 -8.56 1.19
N ASP A 137 8.78 -9.08 1.49
CA ASP A 137 8.92 -10.43 2.05
C ASP A 137 8.27 -10.49 3.44
N LYS A 138 8.48 -9.42 4.23
CA LYS A 138 7.85 -9.30 5.54
C LYS A 138 6.33 -9.17 5.44
N LEU A 139 5.80 -8.52 4.39
CA LEU A 139 4.36 -8.44 4.13
C LEU A 139 3.75 -9.84 4.01
N LEU A 140 4.37 -10.71 3.23
CA LEU A 140 3.92 -12.09 3.01
C LEU A 140 4.08 -12.97 4.26
N GLU A 141 5.20 -12.82 4.98
CA GLU A 141 5.42 -13.53 6.24
C GLU A 141 4.33 -13.20 7.28
N ILE A 142 4.08 -11.91 7.51
CA ILE A 142 3.06 -11.44 8.47
C ILE A 142 1.66 -11.84 8.03
N ASP A 143 1.37 -11.79 6.72
CA ASP A 143 0.11 -12.27 6.16
C ASP A 143 -0.14 -13.76 6.45
N HIS A 144 0.88 -14.60 6.27
CA HIS A 144 0.80 -16.02 6.58
C HIS A 144 0.64 -16.27 8.08
N GLN A 145 1.37 -15.54 8.94
CA GLN A 145 1.24 -15.62 10.39
C GLN A 145 -0.17 -15.25 10.85
N ILE A 146 -0.75 -14.16 10.34
CA ILE A 146 -2.12 -13.74 10.67
C ILE A 146 -3.15 -14.76 10.19
N THR A 147 -2.97 -15.33 8.99
CA THR A 147 -3.84 -16.37 8.44
C THR A 147 -3.85 -17.62 9.32
N SER A 148 -2.67 -18.14 9.64
CA SER A 148 -2.48 -19.29 10.53
C SER A 148 -3.03 -19.03 11.93
N MET A 149 -2.76 -17.84 12.48
CA MET A 149 -3.25 -17.44 13.80
C MET A 149 -4.79 -17.43 13.86
N ALA A 150 -5.45 -16.82 12.87
CA ALA A 150 -6.91 -16.77 12.83
C ALA A 150 -7.52 -18.19 12.78
N GLN A 151 -6.93 -19.09 11.98
CA GLN A 151 -7.35 -20.50 11.91
C GLN A 151 -7.20 -21.22 13.25
N HIS A 152 -6.06 -21.07 13.92
CA HIS A 152 -5.82 -21.72 15.22
C HIS A 152 -6.71 -21.15 16.33
N CYS A 153 -6.92 -19.84 16.38
CA CYS A 153 -7.80 -19.20 17.37
C CYS A 153 -9.25 -19.65 17.21
N ALA A 154 -9.74 -19.78 15.97
CA ALA A 154 -11.09 -20.29 15.71
C ALA A 154 -11.22 -21.77 16.08
N ALA A 155 -10.25 -22.60 15.64
CA ALA A 155 -10.24 -24.03 15.95
C ALA A 155 -10.18 -24.32 17.47
N ALA A 156 -9.46 -23.50 18.24
CA ALA A 156 -9.38 -23.63 19.69
C ALA A 156 -10.75 -23.51 20.40
N LEU A 157 -11.73 -22.87 19.75
CA LEU A 157 -13.09 -22.71 20.27
C LEU A 157 -14.13 -23.51 19.48
N GLY A 158 -13.69 -24.42 18.60
CA GLY A 158 -14.54 -25.30 17.81
C GLY A 158 -15.15 -24.65 16.55
N GLY A 159 -14.68 -23.46 16.17
CA GLY A 159 -15.12 -22.74 14.99
C GLY A 159 -14.19 -22.88 13.79
N SER A 160 -14.41 -22.03 12.79
CA SER A 160 -13.61 -21.99 11.56
C SER A 160 -13.53 -20.56 11.02
N VAL A 161 -12.63 -20.32 10.05
CA VAL A 161 -12.48 -19.02 9.38
C VAL A 161 -12.51 -19.16 7.88
N GLU A 162 -13.11 -18.17 7.23
CA GLU A 162 -13.01 -17.95 5.79
C GLU A 162 -12.25 -16.65 5.53
N PHE A 163 -11.54 -16.58 4.40
CA PHE A 163 -10.78 -15.39 4.00
C PHE A 163 -11.31 -14.85 2.67
N ALA A 164 -11.41 -13.54 2.57
CA ALA A 164 -11.77 -12.82 1.34
C ALA A 164 -10.78 -11.68 1.11
N ASP A 165 -9.50 -12.04 1.10
CA ASP A 165 -8.38 -11.12 0.98
C ASP A 165 -8.36 -10.41 -0.37
N MET A 166 -7.68 -9.27 -0.39
CA MET A 166 -7.43 -8.53 -1.60
C MET A 166 -6.00 -7.99 -1.57
N ILE A 167 -5.32 -8.12 -2.69
CA ILE A 167 -3.96 -7.62 -2.84
C ILE A 167 -4.02 -6.10 -2.98
N GLY A 168 -3.13 -5.43 -2.24
CA GLY A 168 -2.95 -3.99 -2.35
C GLY A 168 -1.86 -3.66 -3.36
N TYR A 169 -1.02 -2.69 -3.01
CA TYR A 169 0.12 -2.29 -3.83
C TYR A 169 1.42 -2.86 -3.26
N LEU A 170 2.41 -3.02 -4.13
CA LEU A 170 3.77 -3.34 -3.71
C LEU A 170 4.48 -2.10 -3.12
N PRO A 171 5.51 -2.30 -2.29
CA PRO A 171 6.34 -1.18 -1.82
C PRO A 171 6.99 -0.43 -2.98
N PHE A 172 7.12 0.87 -2.83
CA PHE A 172 7.86 1.72 -3.77
C PHE A 172 9.24 2.03 -3.21
N THR A 173 10.26 1.72 -3.99
CA THR A 173 11.65 2.12 -3.72
C THR A 173 12.13 2.98 -4.88
N PRO A 174 12.49 4.25 -4.66
CA PRO A 174 12.95 5.12 -5.72
C PRO A 174 14.34 4.69 -6.21
N ASN A 175 14.61 4.87 -7.50
CA ASN A 175 15.94 4.65 -8.05
C ASN A 175 16.90 5.73 -7.51
N PRO A 176 18.04 5.36 -6.90
CA PRO A 176 18.91 6.32 -6.23
C PRO A 176 19.60 7.29 -7.20
N VAL A 177 19.98 6.83 -8.40
CA VAL A 177 20.63 7.69 -9.41
C VAL A 177 19.63 8.70 -9.97
N LEU A 178 18.41 8.26 -10.31
CA LEU A 178 17.34 9.16 -10.77
C LEU A 178 16.89 10.13 -9.66
N SER A 179 16.95 9.69 -8.40
CA SER A 179 16.69 10.54 -7.23
C SER A 179 17.67 11.71 -7.14
N GLU A 180 18.95 11.44 -7.38
CA GLU A 180 19.98 12.48 -7.41
C GLU A 180 19.77 13.46 -8.59
N VAL A 181 19.42 12.97 -9.77
CA VAL A 181 19.10 13.84 -10.93
C VAL A 181 17.95 14.80 -10.60
N ALA A 182 16.89 14.29 -9.96
CA ALA A 182 15.78 15.14 -9.54
C ALA A 182 16.19 16.11 -8.43
N HIS A 183 17.02 15.69 -7.47
CA HIS A 183 17.52 16.55 -6.39
C HIS A 183 18.29 17.75 -6.94
N GLN A 184 19.22 17.54 -7.89
CA GLN A 184 19.97 18.63 -8.51
C GLN A 184 19.05 19.65 -9.21
N ASN A 185 18.00 19.18 -9.89
CA ASN A 185 17.02 20.05 -10.54
C ASN A 185 16.09 20.76 -9.54
N ILE A 186 15.82 20.15 -8.37
CA ILE A 186 15.03 20.77 -7.29
C ILE A 186 15.77 21.96 -6.66
N LEU A 187 17.10 21.91 -6.57
CA LEU A 187 17.93 22.95 -5.95
C LEU A 187 17.88 24.31 -6.67
N ASP A 188 17.44 24.35 -7.92
CA ASP A 188 17.19 25.61 -8.63
C ASP A 188 15.99 26.40 -8.05
N TYR A 189 15.11 25.74 -7.29
CA TYR A 189 13.83 26.31 -6.81
C TYR A 189 13.75 26.41 -5.29
N THR A 190 14.66 25.74 -4.57
CA THR A 190 14.67 25.74 -3.10
C THR A 190 16.08 25.49 -2.56
N THR A 191 16.24 25.71 -1.26
CA THR A 191 17.46 25.39 -0.52
C THR A 191 17.34 24.02 0.16
N GLU A 192 18.48 23.38 0.40
CA GLU A 192 18.59 22.03 0.99
C GLU A 192 17.81 21.89 2.31
N ASP A 193 17.81 22.92 3.16
CA ASP A 193 17.12 22.92 4.47
C ASP A 193 15.59 22.82 4.36
N LYS A 194 15.04 23.00 3.16
CA LYS A 194 13.60 22.90 2.88
C LYS A 194 13.22 21.63 2.11
N ILE A 195 14.19 20.75 1.88
CA ILE A 195 14.01 19.48 1.18
C ILE A 195 13.97 18.34 2.20
N ILE A 196 13.00 17.44 2.05
CA ILE A 196 13.00 16.16 2.77
C ILE A 196 13.61 15.09 1.86
N ALA A 197 14.71 14.50 2.32
CA ALA A 197 15.40 13.43 1.61
C ALA A 197 15.12 12.06 2.24
N ASN A 198 14.93 11.04 1.41
CA ASN A 198 14.92 9.62 1.79
C ASN A 198 13.91 9.26 2.89
N GLU A 199 12.74 9.91 2.88
CA GLU A 199 11.69 9.61 3.84
C GLU A 199 11.17 8.18 3.69
N ARG A 200 10.94 7.51 4.81
CA ARG A 200 10.37 6.18 4.86
C ARG A 200 8.87 6.27 5.17
N SER A 201 8.06 6.45 4.13
CA SER A 201 6.62 6.67 4.30
C SER A 201 5.83 5.37 4.38
N ILE A 202 4.85 5.33 5.29
CA ILE A 202 3.86 4.24 5.39
C ILE A 202 2.60 4.50 4.54
N ALA A 203 2.58 5.58 3.76
CA ALA A 203 1.61 5.76 2.68
C ALA A 203 1.84 4.71 1.59
N GLY A 204 0.82 4.45 0.76
CA GLY A 204 0.93 3.48 -0.32
C GLY A 204 0.36 4.04 -1.62
N GLY A 205 0.93 3.64 -2.74
CA GLY A 205 0.50 4.06 -4.07
C GLY A 205 0.81 2.99 -5.11
N ASP A 206 0.00 2.95 -6.17
CA ASP A 206 0.14 1.97 -7.27
C ASP A 206 1.40 2.21 -8.14
N VAL A 207 2.20 3.23 -7.82
CA VAL A 207 3.55 3.43 -8.36
C VAL A 207 4.54 2.37 -7.90
N GLY A 208 4.28 1.72 -6.74
CA GLY A 208 5.11 0.62 -6.25
C GLY A 208 5.16 -0.54 -7.24
N ASP A 209 4.00 -0.91 -7.78
CA ASP A 209 3.89 -1.94 -8.83
C ASP A 209 4.67 -1.60 -10.10
N VAL A 210 4.67 -0.33 -10.52
CA VAL A 210 5.45 0.11 -11.69
C VAL A 210 6.94 0.05 -11.39
N SER A 211 7.34 0.47 -10.19
CA SER A 211 8.73 0.42 -9.73
C SER A 211 9.29 -0.99 -9.56
N CYS A 212 8.47 -2.04 -9.70
CA CYS A 212 9.00 -3.41 -9.78
C CYS A 212 9.65 -3.72 -11.12
N PHE A 213 9.36 -2.96 -12.18
CA PHE A 213 9.84 -3.26 -13.54
C PHE A 213 10.65 -2.15 -14.17
N TYR A 214 10.41 -0.91 -13.74
CA TYR A 214 11.07 0.26 -14.31
C TYR A 214 11.75 1.07 -13.21
N PRO A 215 12.97 1.57 -13.46
CA PRO A 215 13.58 2.53 -12.56
C PRO A 215 12.75 3.80 -12.52
N MET A 216 12.39 4.23 -11.32
CA MET A 216 11.40 5.26 -11.13
C MET A 216 11.74 6.15 -9.95
N ILE A 217 11.35 7.42 -10.03
CA ILE A 217 11.31 8.33 -8.90
C ILE A 217 9.87 8.80 -8.68
N GLN A 218 9.51 9.02 -7.43
CA GLN A 218 8.42 9.90 -7.04
C GLN A 218 9.02 11.03 -6.21
N PHE A 219 8.98 12.27 -6.72
CA PHE A 219 9.35 13.43 -5.92
C PHE A 219 8.11 14.22 -5.49
N GLY A 220 8.17 14.74 -4.27
CA GLY A 220 7.15 15.58 -3.67
C GLY A 220 7.35 17.04 -4.05
N TYR A 221 6.28 17.76 -4.34
CA TYR A 221 6.31 19.19 -4.63
C TYR A 221 5.23 19.96 -3.87
N ASN A 222 5.45 21.25 -3.63
CA ASN A 222 4.58 22.13 -2.85
C ASN A 222 3.71 23.03 -3.76
N GLY A 223 3.07 24.05 -3.19
CA GLY A 223 1.98 24.83 -3.80
C GLY A 223 0.64 24.62 -3.12
N PHE A 224 0.59 23.84 -2.03
CA PHE A 224 -0.64 23.40 -1.37
C PHE A 224 -0.64 23.71 0.14
N SER A 225 -1.83 23.79 0.73
CA SER A 225 -2.04 23.92 2.18
C SER A 225 -3.14 22.98 2.65
N GLY A 226 -3.12 22.60 3.92
CA GLY A 226 -4.12 21.73 4.54
C GLY A 226 -3.64 20.28 4.65
N ALA A 227 -4.44 19.44 5.30
CA ALA A 227 -4.09 18.04 5.48
C ALA A 227 -4.26 17.25 4.16
N ILE A 228 -3.31 16.36 3.84
CA ILE A 228 -3.48 15.44 2.70
C ILE A 228 -4.71 14.56 2.98
N HIS A 229 -5.63 14.48 2.02
CA HIS A 229 -6.99 13.91 2.15
C HIS A 229 -7.97 14.69 3.06
N GLY A 230 -7.59 15.87 3.53
CA GLY A 230 -8.46 16.78 4.27
C GLY A 230 -9.35 17.61 3.36
N VAL A 231 -10.51 18.02 3.89
CA VAL A 231 -11.44 18.95 3.20
C VAL A 231 -10.86 20.35 3.03
N ASP A 232 -9.81 20.66 3.77
CA ASP A 232 -9.07 21.92 3.76
C ASP A 232 -7.90 21.92 2.75
N PHE A 233 -7.61 20.78 2.10
CA PHE A 233 -6.55 20.68 1.10
C PHE A 233 -6.85 21.55 -0.13
N LYS A 234 -5.98 22.51 -0.40
CA LYS A 234 -6.15 23.47 -1.51
C LYS A 234 -4.83 23.95 -2.07
N ILE A 235 -4.87 24.37 -3.32
CA ILE A 235 -3.77 25.09 -3.97
C ILE A 235 -3.72 26.51 -3.39
N VAL A 236 -2.53 26.93 -2.95
CA VAL A 236 -2.27 28.29 -2.44
C VAL A 236 -1.24 29.04 -3.27
N ASP A 237 -0.41 28.33 -4.02
CA ASP A 237 0.55 28.90 -4.94
C ASP A 237 0.52 28.11 -6.27
N PRO A 238 -0.28 28.56 -7.26
CA PRO A 238 -0.40 27.89 -8.56
C PRO A 238 0.92 27.80 -9.33
N TYR A 239 1.85 28.75 -9.13
CA TYR A 239 3.14 28.70 -9.82
C TYR A 239 3.97 27.52 -9.31
N LYS A 240 4.02 27.33 -7.98
CA LYS A 240 4.67 26.16 -7.37
C LYS A 240 3.94 24.86 -7.64
N ALA A 241 2.60 24.88 -7.69
CA ALA A 241 1.82 23.68 -7.94
C ALA A 241 1.92 23.18 -9.40
N PHE A 242 2.15 24.07 -10.37
CA PHE A 242 2.07 23.70 -11.79
C PHE A 242 3.33 23.98 -12.59
N ILE A 243 4.01 25.11 -12.36
CA ILE A 243 5.11 25.56 -13.22
C ILE A 243 6.46 25.01 -12.74
N GLU A 244 6.78 25.14 -11.45
CA GLU A 244 8.04 24.62 -10.90
C GLU A 244 8.23 23.11 -11.11
N PRO A 245 7.27 22.23 -10.75
CA PRO A 245 7.42 20.79 -10.98
C PRO A 245 7.58 20.44 -12.46
N ALA A 246 6.90 21.15 -13.37
CA ALA A 246 7.08 20.95 -14.80
C ALA A 246 8.50 21.31 -15.26
N LYS A 247 9.07 22.41 -14.75
CA LYS A 247 10.45 22.79 -15.05
C LYS A 247 11.46 21.79 -14.50
N ILE A 248 11.26 21.30 -13.27
CA ILE A 248 12.11 20.27 -12.66
C ILE A 248 12.10 18.99 -13.52
N VAL A 249 10.92 18.53 -13.94
CA VAL A 249 10.80 17.37 -14.85
C VAL A 249 11.53 17.61 -16.17
N CYS A 250 11.33 18.77 -16.79
CA CYS A 250 12.03 19.11 -18.03
C CYS A 250 13.55 19.14 -17.86
N GLY A 251 14.06 19.71 -16.76
CA GLY A 251 15.48 19.73 -16.47
C GLY A 251 16.06 18.32 -16.28
N CYS A 252 15.36 17.44 -15.57
CA CYS A 252 15.73 16.03 -15.47
C CYS A 252 15.80 15.37 -16.85
N ILE A 253 14.82 15.63 -17.73
CA ILE A 253 14.81 15.09 -19.09
C ILE A 253 16.03 15.57 -19.88
N VAL A 254 16.38 16.87 -19.79
CA VAL A 254 17.58 17.41 -20.44
C VAL A 254 18.84 16.71 -19.93
N ASP A 255 19.01 16.61 -18.60
CA ASP A 255 20.16 15.93 -18.00
C ASP A 255 20.32 14.49 -18.49
N LEU A 256 19.21 13.74 -18.53
CA LEU A 256 19.21 12.33 -18.96
C LEU A 256 19.50 12.17 -20.47
N LEU A 257 19.10 13.14 -21.29
CA LEU A 257 19.37 13.13 -22.74
C LEU A 257 20.81 13.57 -23.06
N GLU A 258 21.36 14.52 -22.31
CA GLU A 258 22.71 15.04 -22.50
C GLU A 258 23.79 14.13 -21.91
N LYS A 259 23.45 13.32 -20.90
CA LYS A 259 24.37 12.42 -20.17
C LYS A 259 23.88 10.97 -20.22
N PRO A 260 24.04 10.25 -21.35
CA PRO A 260 23.59 8.87 -21.50
C PRO A 260 24.11 7.91 -20.42
N GLU A 261 25.28 8.19 -19.84
CA GLU A 261 25.85 7.44 -18.73
C GLU A 261 24.95 7.41 -17.48
N LEU A 262 24.10 8.43 -17.28
CA LEU A 262 23.11 8.44 -16.21
C LEU A 262 22.04 7.36 -16.43
N ILE A 263 21.56 7.20 -17.67
CA ILE A 263 20.59 6.14 -18.01
C ILE A 263 21.19 4.76 -17.80
N GLU A 264 22.46 4.56 -18.16
CA GLU A 264 23.17 3.30 -17.92
C GLU A 264 23.26 2.99 -16.41
N GLN A 265 23.63 3.99 -15.60
CA GLN A 265 23.69 3.85 -14.13
C GLN A 265 22.30 3.61 -13.51
N ILE A 266 21.28 4.31 -13.99
CA ILE A 266 19.88 4.13 -13.54
C ILE A 266 19.43 2.69 -13.81
N LYS A 267 19.68 2.16 -15.01
CA LYS A 267 19.33 0.78 -15.35
C LYS A 267 20.15 -0.24 -14.54
N ALA A 268 21.45 -0.01 -14.38
CA ALA A 268 22.33 -0.91 -13.63
C ALA A 268 21.99 -0.97 -12.13
N SER A 269 21.48 0.11 -11.56
CA SER A 269 21.04 0.18 -10.15
C SER A 269 19.62 -0.32 -9.90
N HIS A 270 18.90 -0.73 -10.95
CA HIS A 270 17.52 -1.20 -10.84
C HIS A 270 17.44 -2.73 -10.82
N HIS A 271 16.71 -3.26 -9.85
CA HIS A 271 16.42 -4.68 -9.75
C HIS A 271 14.99 -4.94 -10.23
N SER A 272 14.85 -5.33 -11.49
CA SER A 272 13.54 -5.71 -12.03
C SER A 272 13.07 -7.02 -11.40
N MET A 273 11.82 -7.03 -10.97
CA MET A 273 11.09 -8.23 -10.58
C MET A 273 10.79 -9.07 -11.81
N ASP A 274 10.79 -10.40 -11.63
CA ASP A 274 10.33 -11.32 -12.66
C ASP A 274 8.80 -11.23 -12.84
N LYS A 275 8.34 -11.25 -14.11
CA LYS A 275 6.92 -11.07 -14.44
C LYS A 275 6.05 -12.21 -13.89
N GLU A 276 6.56 -13.44 -13.82
CA GLU A 276 5.81 -14.58 -13.28
C GLU A 276 5.75 -14.52 -11.74
N VAL A 277 6.81 -14.04 -11.09
CA VAL A 277 6.79 -13.73 -9.64
C VAL A 277 5.74 -12.66 -9.33
N TYR A 278 5.69 -11.58 -10.11
CA TYR A 278 4.68 -10.55 -9.94
C TYR A 278 3.26 -11.09 -10.16
N LYS A 279 3.03 -11.88 -11.22
CA LYS A 279 1.72 -12.52 -11.45
C LYS A 279 1.32 -13.48 -10.33
N ALA A 280 2.26 -14.23 -9.77
CA ALA A 280 2.01 -15.11 -8.63
C ALA A 280 1.61 -14.29 -7.39
N TYR A 281 2.34 -13.21 -7.11
CA TYR A 281 2.00 -12.26 -6.05
C TYR A 281 0.59 -11.71 -6.23
N LEU A 282 0.22 -11.29 -7.46
CA LEU A 282 -1.12 -10.83 -7.81
C LEU A 282 -2.23 -11.89 -7.71
N GLN A 283 -1.86 -13.17 -7.60
CA GLN A 283 -2.79 -14.28 -7.33
C GLN A 283 -2.80 -14.70 -5.86
N GLY A 284 -2.02 -14.03 -5.00
CA GLY A 284 -1.90 -14.37 -3.59
C GLY A 284 -1.12 -15.65 -3.34
N LYS A 285 -0.24 -16.03 -4.27
CA LYS A 285 0.67 -17.18 -4.19
C LYS A 285 2.09 -16.75 -3.88
#